data_AF-A0A9X8GVC9-F1
#
_entry.id   AF-A0A9X8GVC9-F1
#
_cell.length_a   1.000
_cell.length_b   1.000
_cell.length_c   1.000
_cell.angle_alpha   90.00
_cell.angle_beta   90.00
_cell.angle_gamma   90.00
#
_symmetry.space_group_name_H-M   'P 1'
#
loop_
_entity.id
_entity.type
_entity.pdbx_description
1 polymer ?
#
loop_
_entity_poly.entity_id
_entity_poly.type
_entity_poly.pdbx_seq_one_letter_code
_entity_poly.pdbx_strand_id
1 'polypeptide(L)'
;MAFSAPSLKGRALRLLSQREHSRAELERKLAKHEEEPGTLAKALDELAAKDFISEPRVVASVLNQRAARSGALRVKQELQAKGIAPEAIAEAVAGLQETEVERATALWRRRFEAPPADAKERAKQMRFLMARGFSGAVVSKVLRSEFDDTADDDHEE
;
A
#
# COMPACT_ATOMS: atom_id res chain seq x y z
N MET A 1 26.65 17.86 29.61
CA MET A 1 25.23 17.79 30.02
C MET A 1 24.68 16.43 29.61
N ALA A 2 24.20 15.62 30.55
CA ALA A 2 23.53 14.37 30.22
C ALA A 2 22.14 14.71 29.68
N PHE A 3 21.87 14.44 28.40
CA PHE A 3 20.51 14.53 27.88
C PHE A 3 19.73 13.35 28.45
N SER A 4 18.71 13.62 29.27
CA SER A 4 17.76 12.58 29.70
C SER A 4 17.18 11.87 28.49
N ALA A 5 16.89 10.58 28.66
CA ALA A 5 16.26 9.79 27.63
C ALA A 5 14.95 10.48 27.18
N PRO A 6 14.67 10.57 25.85
CA PRO A 6 13.47 11.24 25.38
C PRO A 6 12.21 10.53 25.89
N SER A 7 11.20 11.31 26.26
CA SER A 7 9.89 10.81 26.69
C SER A 7 9.19 10.01 25.59
N LEU A 8 8.20 9.19 25.93
CA LEU A 8 7.37 8.45 24.96
C LEU A 8 6.78 9.38 23.89
N LYS A 9 6.25 10.53 24.32
CA LYS A 9 5.74 11.58 23.43
C LYS A 9 6.81 12.17 22.53
N GLY A 10 8.00 12.47 23.07
CA GLY A 10 9.13 12.96 22.28
C GLY A 10 9.61 11.94 21.23
N ARG A 11 9.63 10.65 21.59
CA ARG A 11 9.95 9.56 20.65
C ARG A 11 8.90 9.43 19.55
N ALA A 12 7.62 9.50 19.91
CA ALA A 12 6.51 9.46 18.95
C ALA A 12 6.56 10.63 17.98
N LEU A 13 6.75 11.86 18.48
CA LEU A 13 6.88 13.06 17.65
C LEU A 13 8.05 12.97 16.68
N ARG A 14 9.19 12.41 17.10
CA ARG A 14 10.35 12.18 16.22
C ARG A 14 10.06 11.17 15.10
N LEU A 15 9.18 10.19 15.33
CA LEU A 15 8.74 9.28 14.28
C LEU A 15 7.77 9.98 13.34
N LEU A 16 6.77 10.67 13.89
CA LEU A 16 5.75 11.41 13.14
C LEU A 16 6.34 12.54 12.28
N SER A 17 7.46 13.14 12.69
CA SER A 17 8.15 14.15 11.88
C SER A 17 8.81 13.60 10.61
N GLN A 18 8.98 12.28 10.49
CA GLN A 18 9.61 11.64 9.33
C GLN A 18 8.59 11.19 8.30
N ARG A 19 7.45 10.65 8.78
CA ARG A 19 6.31 10.24 7.94
C ARG A 19 5.07 10.02 8.80
N GLU A 20 3.94 9.89 8.11
CA GLU A 20 2.70 9.40 8.72
C GLU A 20 2.91 8.01 9.35
N HIS A 21 2.46 7.88 10.60
CA HIS A 21 2.45 6.64 11.35
C HIS A 21 1.06 6.40 11.92
N SER A 22 0.59 5.15 11.83
CA SER A 22 -0.61 4.76 12.55
C SER A 22 -0.34 4.61 14.04
N ARG A 23 -1.41 4.67 14.84
CA ARG A 23 -1.36 4.37 16.27
C ARG A 23 -0.71 3.01 16.52
N ALA A 24 -1.17 1.96 15.85
CA ALA A 24 -0.64 0.61 16.01
C ALA A 24 0.85 0.50 15.62
N GLU A 25 1.33 1.26 14.63
CA GLU A 25 2.76 1.33 14.31
C GLU A 25 3.56 1.95 15.47
N LEU A 26 3.04 3.02 16.08
CA LEU A 26 3.69 3.71 17.20
C LEU A 26 3.70 2.83 18.46
N GLU A 27 2.58 2.18 18.78
CA GLU A 27 2.47 1.23 19.90
C GLU A 27 3.53 0.13 19.78
N ARG A 28 3.59 -0.57 18.64
CA ARG A 28 4.59 -1.63 18.43
C ARG A 28 6.03 -1.14 18.54
N LYS A 29 6.34 0.06 18.03
CA LYS A 29 7.70 0.61 18.02
C LYS A 29 8.15 1.11 19.39
N LEU A 30 7.21 1.63 20.18
CA LEU A 30 7.49 2.32 21.43
C LEU A 30 7.21 1.48 22.67
N ALA A 31 6.52 0.34 22.55
CA ALA A 31 6.22 -0.57 23.67
C ALA A 31 7.45 -0.90 24.53
N LYS A 32 8.62 -1.13 23.91
CA LYS A 32 9.88 -1.40 24.62
C LYS A 32 10.42 -0.24 25.48
N HIS A 33 9.81 0.94 25.37
CA HIS A 33 10.17 2.13 26.14
C HIS A 33 9.10 2.49 27.17
N GLU A 34 8.03 1.69 27.27
CA GLU A 34 7.02 1.83 28.31
C GLU A 34 7.55 1.21 29.60
N GLU A 35 7.66 2.03 30.64
CA GLU A 35 8.09 1.60 31.98
C GLU A 35 6.89 1.34 32.88
N GLU A 36 5.86 2.17 32.77
CA GLU A 36 4.59 2.03 33.48
C GLU A 36 3.47 1.69 32.48
N PRO A 37 2.76 0.56 32.66
CA PRO A 37 1.67 0.15 31.77
C PRO A 37 0.62 1.24 31.57
N GLY A 38 0.27 1.50 30.31
CA GLY A 38 -0.75 2.48 29.92
C GLY A 38 -0.23 3.90 29.72
N THR A 39 1.03 4.20 30.06
CA THR A 39 1.63 5.51 29.78
C THR A 39 1.82 5.74 28.29
N LEU A 40 2.11 4.69 27.51
CA LEU A 40 2.20 4.79 26.06
C LEU A 40 0.83 5.10 25.44
N ALA A 41 -0.21 4.37 25.84
CA ALA A 41 -1.56 4.58 25.35
C ALA A 41 -2.02 6.04 25.59
N LYS A 42 -1.85 6.55 26.82
CA LYS A 42 -2.17 7.95 27.17
C LYS A 42 -1.40 8.95 26.31
N ALA A 43 -0.10 8.74 26.11
CA ALA A 43 0.71 9.63 25.29
C ALA A 43 0.24 9.65 23.81
N LEU A 44 -0.17 8.50 23.27
CA LEU A 44 -0.71 8.41 21.92
C LEU A 44 -2.13 9.01 21.81
N ASP A 45 -2.95 8.87 22.85
CA ASP A 45 -4.27 9.53 22.92
C ASP A 45 -4.12 11.05 22.88
N GLU A 46 -3.20 11.61 23.65
CA GLU A 46 -2.91 13.05 23.61
C GLU A 46 -2.41 13.52 22.23
N LEU A 47 -1.63 12.70 21.53
CA LEU A 47 -1.14 13.03 20.20
C LEU A 47 -2.24 12.93 19.15
N ALA A 48 -3.13 11.94 19.24
CA ALA A 48 -4.30 11.81 18.39
C ALA A 48 -5.28 12.97 18.62
N ALA A 49 -5.55 13.35 19.88
CA ALA A 49 -6.41 14.48 20.22
C ALA A 49 -5.90 15.83 19.69
N LYS A 50 -4.58 15.93 19.46
CA LYS A 50 -3.93 17.10 18.85
C LYS A 50 -3.71 16.96 17.35
N ASP A 51 -4.34 15.97 16.73
CA ASP A 51 -4.23 15.66 15.30
C ASP A 51 -2.79 15.40 14.82
N PHE A 52 -1.88 14.94 15.69
CA PHE A 52 -0.56 14.44 15.25
C PHE A 52 -0.65 13.03 14.67
N ILE A 53 -1.63 12.23 15.10
CA ILE A 53 -1.90 10.89 14.57
C ILE A 53 -3.26 10.94 13.90
N SER A 54 -3.31 10.64 12.61
CA SER A 54 -4.55 10.67 11.83
C SER A 54 -4.63 9.45 10.93
N GLU A 55 -5.64 8.62 11.16
CA GLU A 55 -5.91 7.45 10.33
C GLU A 55 -6.12 7.83 8.84
N PRO A 56 -6.95 8.84 8.49
CA PRO A 56 -7.10 9.27 7.11
C PRO A 56 -5.78 9.66 6.42
N ARG A 57 -4.89 10.38 7.13
CA ARG A 57 -3.57 10.75 6.57
C ARG A 57 -2.70 9.53 6.32
N VAL A 58 -2.75 8.53 7.20
CA VAL A 58 -2.02 7.27 6.99
C VAL A 58 -2.55 6.53 5.77
N VAL A 59 -3.88 6.43 5.61
CA VAL A 59 -4.50 5.78 4.44
C VAL A 59 -4.08 6.50 3.15
N ALA A 60 -4.26 7.82 3.09
CA ALA A 60 -3.88 8.63 1.93
C ALA A 60 -2.38 8.50 1.60
N SER A 61 -1.51 8.49 2.61
CA SER A 61 -0.07 8.30 2.43
C SER A 61 0.26 6.94 1.80
N VAL A 62 -0.39 5.86 2.23
CA VAL A 62 -0.21 4.52 1.65
C VAL A 62 -0.71 4.49 0.20
N LEU A 63 -1.90 5.03 -0.06
CA LEU A 63 -2.47 5.08 -1.41
C LEU A 63 -1.54 5.83 -2.36
N ASN A 64 -1.11 7.03 -2.00
CA ASN A 64 -0.17 7.84 -2.80
C ASN A 64 1.14 7.11 -3.09
N GLN A 65 1.66 6.34 -2.12
CA GLN A 65 2.91 5.61 -2.30
C GLN A 65 2.77 4.31 -3.10
N ARG A 66 1.60 3.65 -3.06
CA ARG A 66 1.45 2.26 -3.54
C ARG A 66 0.55 2.10 -4.74
N ALA A 67 -0.49 2.91 -4.90
CA ALA A 67 -1.53 2.71 -5.92
C ALA A 67 -0.96 2.53 -7.33
N ALA A 68 0.05 3.32 -7.70
CA ALA A 68 0.67 3.27 -9.03
C ALA A 68 1.50 2.01 -9.32
N ARG A 69 1.89 1.23 -8.30
CA ARG A 69 2.81 0.08 -8.45
C ARG A 69 2.30 -1.21 -7.80
N SER A 70 1.11 -1.18 -7.22
CA SER A 70 0.56 -2.27 -6.44
C SER A 70 -0.94 -2.37 -6.63
N GLY A 71 -1.43 -3.59 -6.76
CA GLY A 71 -2.86 -3.87 -6.79
C GLY A 71 -3.48 -3.77 -5.40
N ALA A 72 -4.81 -3.79 -5.37
CA ALA A 72 -5.59 -3.53 -4.17
C ALA A 72 -5.27 -4.52 -3.03
N LEU A 73 -4.91 -5.77 -3.35
CA LEU A 73 -4.57 -6.78 -2.34
C LEU A 73 -3.33 -6.39 -1.52
N ARG A 74 -2.30 -5.86 -2.17
CA ARG A 74 -1.05 -5.46 -1.51
C ARG A 74 -1.27 -4.22 -0.64
N VAL A 75 -2.05 -3.26 -1.15
CA VAL A 75 -2.43 -2.06 -0.39
C VAL A 75 -3.24 -2.45 0.84
N LYS A 76 -4.25 -3.32 0.68
CA LYS A 76 -5.06 -3.86 1.78
C LYS A 76 -4.18 -4.46 2.88
N GLN A 77 -3.24 -5.34 2.50
CA GLN A 77 -2.32 -5.96 3.46
C GLN A 77 -1.47 -4.94 4.22
N GLU A 78 -0.98 -3.90 3.53
CA GLU A 78 -0.19 -2.84 4.17
C GLU A 78 -1.02 -2.00 5.15
N LEU A 79 -2.26 -1.65 4.79
CA LEU A 79 -3.19 -0.95 5.68
C LEU A 79 -3.57 -1.81 6.90
N GLN A 80 -3.81 -3.12 6.71
CA GLN A 80 -4.04 -4.06 7.81
C GLN A 80 -2.84 -4.16 8.75
N ALA A 81 -1.62 -4.25 8.21
CA ALA A 81 -0.40 -4.26 9.01
C ALA A 81 -0.20 -2.95 9.80
N LYS A 82 -0.75 -1.84 9.30
CA LYS A 82 -0.81 -0.56 10.00
C LYS A 82 -1.97 -0.47 11.00
N GLY A 83 -2.84 -1.46 11.10
CA GLY A 83 -3.95 -1.48 12.06
C GLY A 83 -5.03 -0.44 11.73
N ILE A 84 -5.22 -0.14 10.45
CA ILE A 84 -6.31 0.74 9.98
C ILE A 84 -7.66 0.01 10.14
N ALA A 85 -8.71 0.76 10.48
CA ALA A 85 -10.05 0.23 10.62
C ALA A 85 -10.53 -0.54 9.35
N PRO A 86 -11.25 -1.66 9.51
CA PRO A 86 -11.77 -2.45 8.38
C PRO A 86 -12.60 -1.64 7.40
N GLU A 87 -13.37 -0.66 7.89
CA GLU A 87 -14.24 0.21 7.11
C GLU A 87 -13.42 1.13 6.20
N ALA A 88 -12.40 1.80 6.74
CA ALA A 88 -11.50 2.65 5.97
C ALA A 88 -10.67 1.84 4.96
N ILE A 89 -10.32 0.59 5.29
CA ILE A 89 -9.68 -0.32 4.34
C ILE A 89 -10.63 -0.67 3.19
N ALA A 90 -11.89 -0.96 3.49
CA ALA A 90 -12.89 -1.31 2.48
C ALA A 90 -13.11 -0.15 1.50
N GLU A 91 -13.25 1.07 2.00
CA GLU A 91 -13.36 2.29 1.19
C GLU A 91 -12.13 2.50 0.30
N ALA A 92 -10.93 2.42 0.88
CA ALA A 92 -9.68 2.59 0.14
C ALA A 92 -9.50 1.53 -0.96
N VAL A 93 -9.90 0.28 -0.69
CA VAL A 93 -9.86 -0.82 -1.66
C VAL A 93 -10.88 -0.61 -2.77
N ALA A 94 -12.10 -0.21 -2.45
CA ALA A 94 -13.14 0.04 -3.45
C ALA A 94 -12.70 1.10 -4.47
N GLY A 95 -12.19 2.24 -4.01
CA GLY A 95 -11.67 3.28 -4.91
C GLY A 95 -10.47 2.81 -5.76
N LEU A 96 -9.64 1.90 -5.24
CA LEU A 96 -8.56 1.31 -6.02
C LEU A 96 -9.04 0.31 -7.07
N GLN A 97 -10.17 -0.36 -6.87
CA GLN A 97 -10.67 -1.36 -7.81
C GLN A 97 -11.17 -0.71 -9.12
N GLU A 98 -11.68 0.52 -9.05
CA GLU A 98 -12.19 1.27 -10.21
C GLU A 98 -11.13 1.47 -11.29
N THR A 99 -9.90 1.81 -10.90
CA THR A 99 -8.79 2.07 -11.84
C THR A 99 -7.77 0.92 -11.86
N GLU A 100 -8.10 -0.26 -11.32
CA GLU A 100 -7.12 -1.33 -11.11
C GLU A 100 -6.56 -1.93 -12.41
N VAL A 101 -7.41 -2.07 -13.43
CA VAL A 101 -7.00 -2.57 -14.76
C VAL A 101 -6.03 -1.60 -15.41
N GLU A 102 -6.37 -0.30 -15.45
CA GLU A 102 -5.55 0.74 -16.06
C GLU A 102 -4.15 0.82 -15.40
N ARG A 103 -4.11 0.80 -14.06
CA ARG A 103 -2.83 0.81 -13.32
C ARG A 103 -2.02 -0.46 -13.58
N ALA A 104 -2.68 -1.61 -13.69
CA ALA A 104 -2.01 -2.87 -14.01
C ALA A 104 -1.43 -2.86 -15.43
N THR A 105 -2.19 -2.40 -16.42
CA THR A 105 -1.74 -2.25 -17.82
C THR A 105 -0.56 -1.30 -17.91
N ALA A 106 -0.66 -0.10 -17.31
CA ALA A 106 0.44 0.87 -17.33
C ALA A 106 1.73 0.30 -16.72
N LEU A 107 1.62 -0.51 -15.66
CA LEU A 107 2.77 -1.16 -15.03
C LEU A 107 3.30 -2.34 -15.84
N TRP A 108 2.42 -3.06 -16.53
CA TRP A 108 2.76 -4.15 -17.43
C TRP A 108 3.55 -3.63 -18.64
N ARG A 109 3.04 -2.59 -19.33
CA ARG A 109 3.70 -1.96 -20.50
C ARG A 109 5.08 -1.38 -20.16
N ARG A 110 5.27 -0.91 -18.93
CA ARG A 110 6.60 -0.47 -18.45
C ARG A 110 7.61 -1.60 -18.28
N ARG A 111 7.15 -2.85 -18.16
CA ARG A 111 7.98 -4.02 -17.87
C ARG A 111 8.15 -4.95 -19.06
N PHE A 112 7.13 -5.06 -19.88
CA PHE A 112 7.04 -5.98 -21.02
C PHE A 112 6.72 -5.16 -22.26
N GLU A 113 7.45 -5.42 -23.34
CA GLU A 113 7.32 -4.73 -24.62
C GLU A 113 6.27 -5.39 -25.52
N ALA A 114 5.91 -6.65 -25.24
CA ALA A 114 5.00 -7.45 -26.04
C ALA A 114 4.14 -8.40 -25.18
N PRO A 115 2.96 -8.81 -25.69
CA PRO A 115 2.17 -9.89 -25.10
C PRO A 115 2.96 -11.21 -25.07
N PRO A 116 2.55 -12.18 -24.24
CA PRO A 116 3.30 -13.43 -24.09
C PRO A 116 3.21 -14.30 -25.34
N ALA A 117 4.37 -14.71 -25.89
CA ALA A 117 4.43 -15.55 -27.09
C ALA A 117 4.13 -17.04 -26.79
N ASP A 118 4.37 -17.48 -25.56
CA ASP A 118 4.13 -18.87 -25.14
C ASP A 118 3.57 -18.98 -23.71
N ALA A 119 3.23 -20.21 -23.30
CA ALA A 119 2.69 -20.49 -21.96
C ALA A 119 3.66 -20.13 -20.82
N LYS A 120 4.98 -20.22 -21.06
CA LYS A 120 6.02 -19.92 -20.07
C LYS A 120 6.13 -18.42 -19.86
N GLU A 121 6.08 -17.63 -20.92
CA GLU A 121 6.02 -16.17 -20.88
C GLU A 121 4.72 -15.70 -20.26
N ARG A 122 3.59 -16.31 -20.60
CA ARG A 122 2.30 -16.01 -19.98
C ARG A 122 2.39 -16.19 -18.46
N ALA A 123 2.93 -17.30 -17.99
CA ALA A 123 3.14 -17.53 -16.56
C ALA A 123 4.10 -16.51 -15.92
N LYS A 124 5.16 -16.08 -16.63
CA LYS A 124 6.08 -15.03 -16.16
C LYS A 124 5.37 -13.68 -16.00
N GLN A 125 4.61 -13.24 -16.99
CA GLN A 125 3.90 -11.96 -16.95
C GLN A 125 2.78 -11.96 -15.90
N MET A 126 2.01 -13.07 -15.79
CA MET A 126 1.02 -13.23 -14.73
C MET A 126 1.64 -13.13 -13.33
N ARG A 127 2.73 -13.86 -13.07
CA ARG A 127 3.44 -13.81 -11.78
C ARG A 127 3.94 -12.41 -11.43
N PHE A 128 4.39 -11.64 -12.42
CA PHE A 128 4.85 -10.27 -12.20
C PHE A 128 3.74 -9.37 -11.62
N LEU A 129 2.53 -9.41 -12.20
CA LEU A 129 1.39 -8.63 -11.74
C LEU A 129 0.80 -9.19 -10.44
N MET A 130 0.66 -10.51 -10.32
CA MET A 130 0.18 -11.13 -9.08
C MET A 130 1.09 -10.84 -7.88
N ALA A 131 2.42 -10.86 -8.08
CA ALA A 131 3.38 -10.51 -7.02
C ALA A 131 3.26 -9.04 -6.56
N ARG A 132 2.65 -8.18 -7.37
CA ARG A 132 2.33 -6.79 -7.03
C ARG A 132 0.94 -6.62 -6.41
N GLY A 133 0.19 -7.71 -6.25
CA GLY A 133 -1.11 -7.73 -5.60
C GLY A 133 -2.28 -7.40 -6.50
N PHE A 134 -2.12 -7.47 -7.82
CA PHE A 134 -3.26 -7.42 -8.74
C PHE A 134 -4.02 -8.74 -8.72
N SER A 135 -5.36 -8.67 -8.73
CA SER A 135 -6.21 -9.86 -8.71
C SER A 135 -6.08 -10.68 -10.00
N GLY A 136 -6.34 -11.99 -9.92
CA GLY A 136 -6.31 -12.87 -11.10
C GLY A 136 -7.26 -12.41 -12.21
N ALA A 137 -8.41 -11.84 -11.85
CA ALA A 137 -9.37 -11.27 -12.81
C ALA A 137 -8.77 -10.06 -13.55
N VAL A 138 -8.10 -9.15 -12.84
CA VAL A 138 -7.42 -8.01 -13.46
C VAL A 138 -6.28 -8.48 -14.36
N VAL A 139 -5.45 -9.41 -13.88
CA VAL A 139 -4.33 -9.96 -14.67
C VAL A 139 -4.81 -10.59 -15.97
N SER A 140 -5.89 -11.38 -15.91
CA SER A 140 -6.48 -11.98 -17.12
C SER A 140 -7.04 -10.94 -18.08
N LYS A 141 -7.64 -9.84 -17.57
CA LYS A 141 -8.13 -8.74 -18.42
C LYS A 141 -6.98 -8.04 -19.15
N VAL A 142 -5.91 -7.68 -18.42
CA VAL A 142 -4.72 -7.01 -19.01
C VAL A 142 -4.09 -7.87 -20.10
N LEU A 143 -3.85 -9.16 -19.83
CA LEU A 143 -3.22 -10.02 -20.84
C LEU A 143 -4.11 -10.34 -22.04
N ARG A 144 -5.43 -10.21 -21.89
CA ARG A 144 -6.36 -10.37 -23.01
C ARG A 144 -6.41 -9.11 -23.87
N SER A 145 -6.54 -7.93 -23.27
CA SER A 145 -6.61 -6.67 -24.03
C SER A 145 -5.35 -6.45 -24.86
N GLU A 146 -4.18 -6.70 -24.30
CA GLU A 146 -2.91 -6.50 -25.03
C GLU A 146 -2.65 -7.60 -26.08
N PHE A 147 -3.32 -8.75 -26.00
CA PHE A 147 -3.22 -9.79 -27.02
C PHE A 147 -4.16 -9.51 -28.19
N ASP A 148 -5.37 -9.03 -27.89
CA ASP A 148 -6.35 -8.63 -28.89
C ASP A 148 -5.85 -7.39 -29.66
N ASP A 149 -5.26 -6.38 -28.99
CA ASP A 149 -4.68 -5.19 -29.65
C ASP A 149 -3.53 -5.51 -30.63
N THR A 150 -2.72 -6.55 -30.37
CA THR A 150 -1.65 -6.96 -31.30
C THR A 150 -2.14 -7.77 -32.49
N ALA A 151 -3.29 -8.44 -32.37
CA ALA A 151 -3.84 -9.23 -33.47
C ALA A 151 -4.47 -8.34 -34.56
N ASP A 152 -4.88 -7.12 -34.22
CA ASP A 152 -5.43 -6.15 -35.17
C ASP A 152 -4.33 -5.41 -35.97
N ASP A 153 -3.09 -5.33 -35.46
CA ASP A 153 -1.94 -4.68 -36.13
C ASP A 153 -1.29 -5.59 -37.21
N ASP A 154 -1.51 -6.90 -37.15
CA ASP A 154 -0.97 -7.90 -38.10
C ASP A 154 -1.75 -7.97 -39.44
N HIS A 155 -2.80 -7.14 -39.63
CA HIS A 155 -3.67 -7.15 -40.81
C HIS A 155 -3.43 -6.00 -41.81
N GLU A 156 -2.39 -5.18 -41.62
CA GLU A 156 -1.96 -4.16 -42.59
C GLU A 156 -0.54 -4.47 -43.16
N GLU A 157 -0.43 -5.45 -44.06
CA GLU A 157 0.61 -5.48 -45.12
C GLU A 157 0.19 -6.30 -46.35
#